data_AF-A0A1S3YGC1-F1
#
_entry.id   AF-A0A1S3YGC1-F1
#
_cell.length_a   1.000
_cell.length_b   1.000
_cell.length_c   1.000
_cell.angle_alpha   90.00
_cell.angle_beta   90.00
_cell.angle_gamma   90.00
#
_symmetry.space_group_name_H-M   'P 1'
#
loop_
_entity.id
_entity.type
_entity.pdbx_description
1 polymer ?
#
loop_
_entity_poly.entity_id
_entity_poly.type
_entity_poly.pdbx_seq_one_letter_code
_entity_poly.pdbx_strand_id
1 'polypeptide(L)'
;MSLLLEITWVDSLYNVFLKMVLQAEYILDLQKQLTLLGAEPKNVSNGGLSEEPLVSVTPMHKIRSQLDDAVASDCPFCGDLMIQEISLPFILPEEAEESESWEIKPHNYPSQRSLSLAV
;
A
#
# COMPACT_ATOMS: atom_id res chain seq x y z
N MET A 1 11.30 44.93 6.19
CA MET A 1 10.31 43.85 6.06
C MET A 1 10.71 42.82 5.01
N SER A 2 11.22 43.19 3.83
CA SER A 2 11.64 42.23 2.78
C SER A 2 12.77 41.27 3.19
N LEU A 3 13.80 41.74 3.91
CA LEU A 3 14.90 40.87 4.37
C LEU A 3 14.46 39.80 5.37
N LEU A 4 13.46 40.10 6.22
CA LEU A 4 12.89 39.13 7.16
C LEU A 4 12.09 38.05 6.41
N LEU A 5 11.37 38.43 5.35
CA LEU A 5 10.66 37.49 4.48
C LEU A 5 11.63 36.56 3.74
N GLU A 6 12.73 37.07 3.21
CA GLU A 6 13.77 36.25 2.56
C GLU A 6 14.42 35.26 3.53
N ILE A 7 14.76 35.69 4.76
CA ILE A 7 15.32 34.80 5.80
C ILE A 7 14.32 33.69 6.14
N THR A 8 13.04 34.01 6.37
CA THR A 8 12.03 32.99 6.69
C THR A 8 11.80 32.00 5.54
N TRP A 9 11.96 32.44 4.29
CA TRP A 9 11.89 31.56 3.12
C TRP A 9 13.08 30.61 3.04
N VAL A 10 14.30 31.11 3.28
CA VAL A 10 15.50 30.28 3.32
C VAL A 10 15.44 29.29 4.47
N ASP A 11 14.98 29.70 5.65
CA ASP A 11 14.78 28.81 6.80
C ASP A 11 13.74 27.73 6.49
N SER A 12 12.64 28.10 5.83
CA SER A 12 11.62 27.13 5.42
C SER A 12 12.16 26.14 4.39
N LEU A 13 12.92 26.61 3.39
CA LEU A 13 13.56 25.76 2.39
C LEU A 13 14.60 24.84 3.02
N TYR A 14 15.41 25.34 3.96
CA TYR A 14 16.38 24.56 4.70
C TYR A 14 15.70 23.47 5.53
N ASN A 15 14.60 23.78 6.21
CA ASN A 15 13.82 22.80 6.97
C ASN A 15 13.19 21.73 6.07
N VAL A 16 12.64 22.12 4.91
CA VAL A 16 12.10 21.19 3.92
C VAL A 16 13.20 20.26 3.39
N PHE A 17 14.35 20.83 3.02
CA PHE A 17 15.50 20.08 2.55
C PHE A 17 16.04 19.12 3.62
N LEU A 18 16.19 19.59 4.85
CA LEU A 18 16.65 18.79 5.99
C LEU A 18 15.70 17.63 6.27
N LYS A 19 14.38 17.88 6.22
CA LYS A 19 13.36 16.83 6.37
C LYS A 19 13.46 15.76 5.28
N MET A 20 13.63 16.18 4.03
CA MET A 20 13.80 15.27 2.89
C MET A 20 15.06 14.40 3.03
N VAL A 21 16.19 14.99 3.46
CA VAL A 21 17.45 14.25 3.69
C VAL A 21 17.31 13.23 4.81
N LEU A 22 16.69 13.61 5.93
CA LEU A 22 16.47 12.70 7.07
C LEU A 22 15.53 11.55 6.71
N GLN A 23 14.52 11.80 5.88
CA GLN A 23 13.55 10.78 5.50
C GLN A 23 14.13 9.80 4.48
N ALA A 24 14.99 10.26 3.56
CA ALA A 24 15.76 9.40 2.67
C ALA A 24 16.71 8.44 3.42
N GLU A 25 17.41 8.93 4.46
CA GLU A 25 18.25 8.10 5.33
C GLU A 25 17.42 7.01 6.04
N TYR A 26 16.22 7.35 6.51
CA TYR A 26 15.32 6.40 7.16
C TYR A 26 14.82 5.31 6.20
N ILE A 27 14.42 5.67 4.98
CA ILE A 27 14.02 4.71 3.93
C ILE A 27 15.17 3.75 3.61
N LEU A 28 16.39 4.28 3.49
CA LEU A 28 17.58 3.47 3.22
C LEU A 28 17.88 2.47 4.36
N ASP A 29 17.68 2.88 5.61
CA ASP A 29 17.86 2.00 6.77
C ASP A 29 16.82 0.85 6.78
N LEU A 30 15.55 1.16 6.54
CA LEU A 30 14.49 0.15 6.42
C LEU A 30 14.78 -0.86 5.30
N GLN A 31 15.26 -0.39 4.14
CA GLN A 31 15.66 -1.27 3.03
C GLN A 31 16.82 -2.20 3.42
N LYS A 32 17.84 -1.67 4.10
CA LYS A 32 18.97 -2.48 4.60
C LYS A 32 18.50 -3.56 5.57
N GLN A 33 17.64 -3.23 6.53
CA GLN A 33 17.08 -4.21 7.47
C GLN A 33 16.33 -5.33 6.75
N LEU A 34 15.58 -4.99 5.70
CA LEU A 34 14.83 -5.97 4.91
C LEU A 34 15.75 -6.87 4.08
N THR A 35 16.84 -6.34 3.52
CA THR A 35 17.85 -7.13 2.81
C THR A 35 18.55 -8.13 3.75
N LEU A 36 18.90 -7.70 4.97
CA LEU A 36 19.53 -8.57 5.97
C LEU A 36 18.61 -9.71 6.43
N LEU A 37 17.34 -9.42 6.68
CA LEU A 37 16.34 -10.44 7.05
C LEU A 37 15.99 -11.38 5.89
N GLY A 38 16.09 -10.91 4.64
CA GLY A 38 15.86 -11.72 3.44
C GLY A 38 17.02 -12.64 3.06
N ALA A 39 18.22 -12.41 3.59
CA ALA A 39 19.43 -13.19 3.31
C ALA A 39 19.61 -14.42 4.24
N GLU A 40 18.77 -14.58 5.26
CA GLU A 40 18.72 -15.81 6.07
C GLU A 40 18.27 -16.98 5.18
N PRO A 41 19.09 -18.04 4.98
CA PRO A 41 18.71 -19.17 4.15
C PRO A 41 17.51 -19.88 4.77
N LYS A 42 16.35 -19.74 4.11
CA LYS A 42 15.13 -20.48 4.41
C LYS A 42 15.43 -21.98 4.38
N ASN A 43 15.67 -22.56 5.55
CA ASN A 43 15.80 -24.00 5.71
C ASN A 43 14.45 -24.62 5.36
N VAL A 44 14.41 -25.29 4.21
CA VAL A 44 13.28 -26.10 3.80
C VAL A 44 13.13 -27.21 4.83
N SER A 45 12.10 -27.14 5.67
CA SER A 45 11.68 -28.25 6.51
C SER A 45 10.19 -28.53 6.30
N ASN A 46 9.92 -29.81 6.14
CA ASN A 46 8.79 -30.43 5.46
C ASN A 46 7.39 -30.01 5.92
N GLY A 47 6.46 -30.14 4.98
CA GLY A 47 5.03 -29.87 5.13
C GLY A 47 4.35 -30.62 6.28
N GLY A 48 3.38 -29.92 6.86
CA GLY A 48 2.38 -30.44 7.76
C GLY A 48 1.24 -29.43 7.82
N LEU A 49 0.07 -29.84 7.37
CA LEU A 49 -1.18 -29.09 7.46
C LEU A 49 -1.44 -28.75 8.94
N SER A 50 -1.43 -27.47 9.29
CA SER A 50 -1.93 -27.01 10.60
C SER A 50 -2.48 -25.60 10.42
N GLU A 51 -3.65 -25.41 11.02
CA GLU A 51 -4.50 -24.24 11.01
C GLU A 51 -3.76 -22.90 10.96
N GLU A 52 -4.18 -22.06 10.02
CA GLU A 52 -3.67 -20.72 9.74
C GLU A 52 -3.72 -19.82 11.00
N PRO A 53 -2.58 -19.43 11.58
CA PRO A 53 -2.57 -18.46 12.66
C PRO A 53 -2.78 -17.07 12.08
N LEU A 54 -3.96 -16.55 12.36
CA LEU A 54 -4.35 -15.15 12.28
C LEU A 54 -3.17 -14.24 12.71
N VAL A 55 -2.66 -13.46 11.76
CA VAL A 55 -1.78 -12.30 12.01
C VAL A 55 -0.48 -12.66 12.75
N SER A 56 0.34 -13.59 12.23
CA SER A 56 1.77 -13.55 12.55
C SER A 56 2.40 -12.39 11.76
N VAL A 57 2.45 -11.20 12.37
CA VAL A 57 3.24 -10.09 11.83
C VAL A 57 4.70 -10.48 11.98
N THR A 58 5.24 -11.20 11.00
CA THR A 58 6.66 -11.49 10.98
C THR A 58 7.42 -10.16 11.00
N PRO A 59 8.56 -10.05 11.69
CA PRO A 59 9.34 -8.80 11.76
C PRO A 59 9.62 -8.17 10.39
N MET A 60 9.75 -9.00 9.34
CA MET A 60 9.86 -8.57 7.95
C MET A 60 8.61 -7.84 7.43
N HIS A 61 7.41 -8.32 7.75
CA HIS A 61 6.15 -7.68 7.35
C HIS A 61 6.02 -6.28 7.98
N LYS A 62 6.48 -6.11 9.22
CA LYS A 62 6.49 -4.81 9.89
C LYS A 62 7.44 -3.83 9.22
N ILE A 63 8.66 -4.25 8.87
CA ILE A 63 9.63 -3.41 8.18
C ILE A 63 9.15 -3.02 6.77
N ARG A 64 8.50 -3.94 6.06
CA ARG A 64 7.86 -3.65 4.75
C ARG A 64 6.78 -2.58 4.88
N SER A 65 5.86 -2.74 5.83
CA SER A 65 4.81 -1.75 6.07
C SER A 65 5.38 -0.37 6.39
N GLN A 66 6.43 -0.29 7.23
CA GLN A 66 7.08 0.99 7.54
C GLN A 66 7.77 1.62 6.33
N LEU A 67 8.34 0.78 5.45
CA LEU A 67 8.97 1.24 4.23
C LEU A 67 7.93 1.80 3.26
N ASP A 68 6.81 1.12 3.08
CA ASP A 68 5.73 1.56 2.21
C ASP A 68 5.14 2.90 2.68
N ASP A 69 4.89 3.04 3.99
CA ASP A 69 4.40 4.30 4.58
C ASP A 69 5.42 5.46 4.42
N ALA A 70 6.72 5.17 4.60
CA ALA A 70 7.78 6.16 4.44
C ALA A 70 7.95 6.60 2.98
N VAL A 71 7.86 5.67 2.03
CA VAL A 71 7.95 5.95 0.59
C VAL A 71 6.72 6.72 0.10
N ALA A 72 5.52 6.33 0.55
CA ALA A 72 4.27 6.99 0.17
C ALA A 72 4.18 8.43 0.70
N SER A 73 4.77 8.72 1.86
CA SER A 73 4.77 10.06 2.44
C SER A 73 5.81 11.02 1.84
N ASP A 74 6.84 10.49 1.17
CA ASP A 74 7.90 11.29 0.52
C ASP A 74 7.73 11.44 -1.00
N CYS A 75 7.06 10.49 -1.67
CA CYS A 75 7.02 10.48 -3.12
C CYS A 75 5.91 11.41 -3.64
N PRO A 76 6.24 12.55 -4.25
CA PRO A 76 5.23 13.47 -4.79
C PRO A 76 4.47 12.88 -5.98
N PHE A 77 4.92 11.74 -6.52
CA PHE A 77 4.34 11.09 -7.69
C PHE A 77 3.79 9.69 -7.40
N CYS A 78 3.89 9.14 -6.18
CA CYS A 78 3.42 7.76 -5.94
C CYS A 78 1.91 7.64 -6.11
N GLY A 79 1.17 8.71 -5.77
CA GLY A 79 -0.26 8.82 -6.05
C GLY A 79 -0.54 8.97 -7.55
N ASP A 80 0.20 9.82 -8.26
CA ASP A 80 -0.01 10.05 -9.70
C ASP A 80 0.31 8.81 -10.55
N LEU A 81 1.39 8.09 -10.23
CA LEU A 81 1.76 6.83 -10.87
C LEU A 81 0.69 5.76 -10.60
N MET A 82 0.20 5.65 -9.37
CA MET A 82 -0.91 4.76 -9.02
C MET A 82 -2.20 5.15 -9.75
N ILE A 83 -2.50 6.45 -9.87
CA ILE A 83 -3.71 6.95 -10.55
C ILE A 83 -3.67 6.65 -12.06
N GLN A 84 -2.49 6.73 -12.68
CA GLN A 84 -2.33 6.35 -14.09
C GLN A 84 -2.63 4.87 -14.30
N GLU A 85 -2.22 4.01 -13.37
CA GLU A 85 -2.47 2.57 -13.43
C GLU A 85 -3.96 2.21 -13.25
N ILE A 86 -4.69 2.86 -12.32
CA ILE A 86 -6.15 2.63 -12.14
C ILE A 86 -7.00 3.14 -13.30
N SER A 87 -6.46 4.05 -14.12
CA SER A 87 -7.16 4.57 -15.30
C SER A 87 -7.11 3.60 -16.47
N LEU A 88 -6.25 2.59 -16.40
CA LEU A 88 -6.26 1.46 -17.32
C LEU A 88 -7.40 0.50 -16.95
N PRO A 89 -8.03 -0.14 -17.95
CA PRO A 89 -9.01 -1.18 -17.67
C PRO A 89 -8.36 -2.28 -16.84
N PHE A 90 -8.91 -2.54 -15.65
CA PHE A 90 -8.47 -3.63 -14.77
C PHE A 90 -8.66 -5.02 -15.40
N ILE A 91 -9.51 -5.10 -16.43
CA ILE A 91 -9.85 -6.33 -17.16
C ILE A 91 -9.07 -6.32 -18.48
N LEU A 92 -8.27 -7.36 -18.71
CA LEU A 92 -7.60 -7.54 -19.99
C LEU A 92 -8.62 -7.90 -21.08
N PRO A 93 -8.34 -7.61 -22.37
CA PRO A 93 -9.27 -7.93 -23.45
C PRO A 93 -9.56 -9.43 -23.58
N GLU A 94 -8.66 -10.30 -23.12
CA GLU A 94 -8.87 -11.75 -23.06
C GLU A 94 -9.88 -12.17 -21.98
N GLU A 95 -9.99 -11.38 -20.90
CA GLU A 95 -10.87 -11.63 -19.75
C GLU A 95 -12.24 -10.94 -19.90
N ALA A 96 -12.45 -10.21 -21.00
CA ALA A 96 -13.68 -9.43 -21.23
C ALA A 96 -14.93 -10.32 -21.23
N GLU A 97 -14.88 -11.49 -21.88
CA GLU A 97 -16.00 -12.44 -21.93
C GLU A 97 -16.38 -12.97 -20.54
N GLU A 98 -15.37 -13.28 -19.72
CA GLU A 98 -15.62 -13.73 -18.35
C GLU A 98 -16.24 -12.61 -17.52
N SER A 99 -15.77 -11.37 -17.68
CA SER A 99 -16.31 -10.22 -16.95
C SER A 99 -17.78 -9.94 -17.25
N GLU A 100 -18.22 -10.14 -18.50
CA GLU A 100 -19.61 -10.00 -18.93
C GLU A 100 -20.51 -11.08 -18.31
N SER A 101 -19.97 -12.27 -18.06
CA SER A 101 -20.69 -13.39 -17.42
C SER A 101 -21.10 -13.09 -15.97
N TRP A 102 -20.29 -12.29 -15.26
CA TRP A 102 -20.56 -11.90 -13.87
C TRP A 102 -21.52 -10.70 -13.75
N GLU A 103 -22.05 -10.17 -14.86
CA GLU A 103 -22.94 -9.02 -14.83
C GLU A 103 -24.24 -9.33 -14.06
N ILE A 104 -24.38 -8.70 -12.88
CA ILE A 104 -25.58 -8.82 -12.06
C ILE A 104 -26.68 -7.97 -12.70
N LYS A 105 -27.49 -8.58 -13.57
CA LYS A 105 -28.69 -7.93 -14.09
C LYS A 105 -29.65 -7.66 -12.92
N PRO A 106 -30.09 -6.40 -12.70
CA PRO A 106 -31.09 -6.10 -11.69
C PRO A 106 -32.39 -6.78 -12.09
N HIS A 107 -32.69 -7.91 -11.46
CA HIS A 107 -33.93 -8.61 -11.68
C HIS A 107 -35.01 -7.85 -10.90
N ASN A 108 -35.93 -7.21 -11.63
CA ASN A 108 -37.18 -6.72 -11.06
C ASN A 108 -37.98 -7.90 -10.52
N TYR A 109 -37.68 -8.35 -9.30
CA TYR A 109 -38.47 -9.34 -8.58
C TYR A 109 -39.59 -8.62 -7.84
N PRO A 110 -40.86 -8.75 -8.24
CA PRO A 110 -41.96 -8.32 -7.40
C PRO A 110 -42.05 -9.28 -6.20
N SER A 111 -42.12 -8.72 -5.00
CA SER A 111 -42.35 -9.38 -3.71
C SER A 111 -41.14 -10.10 -3.07
N GLN A 112 -40.23 -9.33 -2.48
CA GLN A 112 -39.40 -9.84 -1.38
C GLN A 112 -40.30 -10.09 -0.15
N ARG A 113 -40.48 -11.36 0.22
CA ARG A 113 -40.99 -11.72 1.54
C ARG A 113 -39.88 -11.48 2.55
N SER A 114 -40.02 -10.44 3.35
CA SER A 114 -39.15 -10.14 4.49
C SER A 114 -39.14 -11.31 5.46
N LEU A 115 -38.03 -12.03 5.57
CA LEU A 115 -37.81 -12.96 6.66
C LEU A 115 -37.55 -12.13 7.92
N SER A 116 -38.60 -11.98 8.74
CA SER A 116 -38.49 -11.32 10.04
C SER A 116 -37.76 -12.28 10.98
N LEU A 117 -36.54 -11.90 11.39
CA LEU A 117 -35.81 -12.60 12.43
C LEU A 117 -36.44 -12.19 13.76
N ALA A 118 -37.21 -13.10 14.36
CA ALA A 118 -37.75 -12.90 15.70
C ALA A 118 -36.59 -13.00 16.71
N VAL A 119 -36.36 -11.90 17.43
CA VAL A 119 -35.54 -11.82 18.64
C VAL A 119 -36.37 -12.25 19.84
#